data_AF-E8NDP3-F1
#
_entry.id   AF-E8NDP3-F1
#
_cell.length_a   1.000
_cell.length_b   1.000
_cell.length_c   1.000
_cell.angle_alpha   90.00
_cell.angle_beta   90.00
_cell.angle_gamma   90.00
#
_symmetry.space_group_name_H-M   'P 1'
#
loop_
_entity.id
_entity.type
_entity.pdbx_description
1 polymer ?
#
loop_
_entity_poly.entity_id
_entity_poly.type
_entity_poly.pdbx_seq_one_letter_code
_entity_poly.pdbx_strand_id
1 'polypeptide(L)'
;MGTHWNSKSVRAFARGADPIQCAQGVAAGLRELASAHGLDGPPVDVVRLAERAGVELRPSDTLADARTIVVDNRLVIEYNPARPRGRLRFSLAHELAHTTFPDVAEKARYRTRLGAIEEFADDDDWEVELLCNIVASELLMPDQAIGPLVNVETDIDFIMETRRRWDVSTEALLRRLVNASPRPMALVVTSADKRGASRVDYVQVTPSTEDEYPVNGWTHGAVLPPRAIKRPTAVGQTLRSTVMVDGRELEAQTVGVPAFPGSPHPRAMTLIDLVRPAPLNPHITYVTGDLLMIPETERNVLFAHVVSNRSRGWSRYGAASALARAFPELPGAYRGWSIADAEHLKLGNVHFASQRSRNREIGVASVVAQDGYGPGESVRLRYDALRVGLELVASHAAESGAIVHVPRIGAGQAGGRWDVIEVILKETLARRGINVTVHTLPARGQAKT
;
A
#
# COMPACT_ATOMS: atom_id res chain seq x y z
N MET A 1 -25.89 5.03 17.95
CA MET A 1 -26.25 4.20 19.13
C MET A 1 -25.05 4.19 20.05
N GLY A 2 -25.18 4.68 21.29
CA GLY A 2 -24.06 4.68 22.23
C GLY A 2 -23.73 3.24 22.61
N THR A 3 -22.54 2.77 22.23
CA THR A 3 -22.00 1.49 22.69
C THR A 3 -21.74 1.60 24.19
N HIS A 4 -22.50 0.85 24.99
CA HIS A 4 -22.26 0.72 26.42
C HIS A 4 -21.04 -0.19 26.63
N TRP A 5 -19.95 0.38 27.15
CA TRP A 5 -18.71 -0.35 27.49
C TRP A 5 -18.81 -0.93 28.91
N ASN A 6 -18.72 -2.25 29.03
CA ASN A 6 -18.95 -2.97 30.28
C ASN A 6 -17.65 -3.25 31.05
N SER A 7 -16.52 -3.37 30.37
CA SER A 7 -15.23 -3.70 30.95
C SER A 7 -14.75 -2.63 31.94
N LYS A 8 -14.36 -3.07 33.15
CA LYS A 8 -13.75 -2.19 34.16
C LYS A 8 -12.42 -1.62 33.67
N SER A 9 -11.63 -2.42 32.95
CA SER A 9 -10.35 -2.00 32.36
C SER A 9 -10.56 -0.89 31.33
N VAL A 10 -11.53 -1.06 30.43
CA VAL A 10 -11.86 -0.06 29.42
C VAL A 10 -12.38 1.24 30.03
N ARG A 11 -13.24 1.16 31.05
CA ARG A 11 -13.71 2.35 31.77
C ARG A 11 -12.58 3.09 32.50
N ALA A 12 -11.66 2.35 33.12
CA ALA A 12 -10.47 2.92 33.76
C ALA A 12 -9.51 3.56 32.74
N PHE A 13 -9.32 2.92 31.59
CA PHE A 13 -8.54 3.43 30.46
C PHE A 13 -9.13 4.73 29.91
N ALA A 14 -10.44 4.76 29.66
CA ALA A 14 -11.10 5.88 28.99
C ALA A 14 -11.44 7.05 29.93
N ARG A 15 -11.52 6.82 31.25
CA ARG A 15 -11.80 7.86 32.28
C ARG A 15 -13.03 8.73 31.95
N GLY A 16 -14.07 8.12 31.40
CA GLY A 16 -15.32 8.80 31.03
C GLY A 16 -15.35 9.43 29.63
N ALA A 17 -14.25 9.39 28.87
CA ALA A 17 -14.23 9.72 27.44
C ALA A 17 -14.62 8.51 26.57
N ASP A 18 -14.71 8.71 25.25
CA ASP A 18 -14.92 7.63 24.28
C ASP A 18 -13.67 6.72 24.20
N PRO A 19 -13.77 5.42 24.55
CA PRO A 19 -12.63 4.50 24.51
C PRO A 19 -11.97 4.38 23.15
N ILE A 20 -12.72 4.48 22.05
CA ILE A 20 -12.15 4.41 20.69
C ILE A 20 -11.28 5.65 20.42
N GLN A 21 -11.76 6.84 20.80
CA GLN A 21 -10.97 8.06 20.67
C GLN A 21 -9.71 8.02 21.55
N CYS A 22 -9.81 7.47 22.76
CA CYS A 22 -8.65 7.25 23.63
C CYS A 22 -7.64 6.30 22.99
N ALA A 23 -8.08 5.18 22.41
CA ALA A 23 -7.21 4.25 21.67
C ALA A 23 -6.53 4.92 20.47
N GLN A 24 -7.26 5.73 19.70
CA GLN A 24 -6.68 6.52 18.60
C GLN A 24 -5.63 7.52 19.11
N GLY A 25 -5.88 8.17 20.25
CA GLY A 25 -4.94 9.06 20.93
C GLY A 25 -3.67 8.34 21.39
N VAL A 26 -3.78 7.13 21.93
CA VAL A 26 -2.63 6.29 22.27
C VAL A 26 -1.78 5.98 21.04
N ALA A 27 -2.40 5.57 19.94
CA ALA A 27 -1.67 5.31 18.71
C ALA A 27 -0.97 6.57 18.17
N ALA A 28 -1.59 7.75 18.30
CA ALA A 28 -0.96 9.03 17.95
C ALA A 28 0.27 9.32 18.82
N GLY A 29 0.17 9.19 20.14
CA GLY A 29 1.30 9.38 21.05
C GLY A 29 2.45 8.40 20.79
N LEU A 30 2.15 7.13 20.50
CA LEU A 30 3.17 6.15 20.12
C LEU A 30 3.86 6.51 18.78
N ARG A 31 3.14 7.09 17.82
CA ARG A 31 3.74 7.58 16.57
C ARG A 31 4.58 8.83 16.78
N GLU A 32 4.17 9.75 17.64
CA GLU A 32 4.98 10.92 18.02
C GLU A 32 6.29 10.49 18.68
N LEU A 33 6.23 9.53 19.60
CA LEU A 33 7.41 8.92 20.21
C LEU A 33 8.31 8.26 19.15
N ALA A 34 7.72 7.53 18.19
CA ALA A 34 8.47 6.94 17.10
C ALA A 34 9.18 8.00 16.24
N SER A 35 8.47 9.07 15.86
CA SER A 35 9.01 10.17 15.06
C SER A 35 10.13 10.92 15.77
N ALA A 36 9.98 11.21 17.07
CA ALA A 36 11.00 11.85 17.89
C ALA A 36 12.33 11.06 17.95
N HIS A 37 12.29 9.77 17.64
CA HIS A 37 13.45 8.87 17.65
C HIS A 37 13.84 8.33 16.26
N GLY A 38 13.23 8.83 15.17
CA GLY A 38 13.49 8.35 13.80
C GLY A 38 13.12 6.88 13.59
N LEU A 39 12.10 6.41 14.31
CA LEU A 39 11.52 5.06 14.23
C LEU A 39 10.18 5.07 13.48
N ASP A 40 9.81 6.22 12.93
CA ASP A 40 8.59 6.42 12.18
C ASP A 40 8.58 5.60 10.89
N GLY A 41 7.39 5.42 10.37
CA GLY A 41 7.14 4.62 9.19
C GLY A 41 5.85 5.06 8.53
N PRO A 42 5.29 4.21 7.67
CA PRO A 42 5.47 2.76 7.64
C PRO A 42 6.70 2.25 6.85
N PRO A 43 7.40 1.19 7.34
CA PRO A 43 7.11 0.42 8.55
C PRO A 43 7.66 1.08 9.82
N VAL A 44 6.82 1.24 10.86
CA VAL A 44 7.30 1.68 12.19
C VAL A 44 8.20 0.60 12.80
N ASP A 45 9.32 0.97 13.41
CA ASP A 45 10.15 0.02 14.16
C ASP A 45 9.57 -0.23 15.57
N VAL A 46 8.62 -1.17 15.63
CA VAL A 46 7.90 -1.51 16.86
C VAL A 46 8.84 -2.05 17.95
N VAL A 47 9.91 -2.74 17.57
CA VAL A 47 10.87 -3.32 18.52
C VAL A 47 11.56 -2.21 19.29
N ARG A 48 12.17 -1.28 18.57
CA ARG A 48 12.82 -0.11 19.19
C ARG A 48 11.81 0.83 19.86
N LEU A 49 10.60 0.92 19.33
CA LEU A 49 9.56 1.75 19.93
C LEU A 49 9.13 1.22 21.32
N ALA A 50 8.99 -0.10 21.48
CA ALA A 50 8.69 -0.71 22.78
C ALA A 50 9.79 -0.41 23.80
N GLU A 51 11.07 -0.53 23.41
CA GLU A 51 12.21 -0.17 24.26
C GLU A 51 12.16 1.31 24.68
N ARG A 52 11.82 2.22 23.75
CA ARG A 52 11.64 3.66 24.04
C ARG A 52 10.45 3.95 24.94
N ALA A 53 9.41 3.14 24.86
CA ALA A 53 8.26 3.19 25.76
C ALA A 53 8.56 2.59 27.15
N GLY A 54 9.78 2.10 27.39
CA GLY A 54 10.19 1.51 28.66
C GLY A 54 9.73 0.05 28.85
N VAL A 55 9.40 -0.64 27.76
CA VAL A 55 8.93 -2.03 27.75
C VAL A 55 10.06 -2.94 27.28
N GLU A 56 10.40 -3.95 28.09
CA GLU A 56 11.41 -4.95 27.72
C GLU A 56 10.82 -5.96 26.74
N LEU A 57 11.58 -6.36 25.71
CA LEU A 57 11.19 -7.41 24.78
C LEU A 57 11.99 -8.69 25.04
N ARG A 58 11.30 -9.82 25.16
CA ARG A 58 11.93 -11.12 25.42
C ARG A 58 11.47 -12.18 24.41
N PRO A 59 12.37 -12.77 23.61
CA PRO A 59 12.00 -13.85 22.70
C PRO A 59 11.68 -15.13 23.50
N SER A 60 10.64 -15.85 23.08
CA SER A 60 10.23 -17.14 23.64
C SER A 60 9.63 -18.03 22.54
N ASP A 61 10.25 -19.18 22.30
CA ASP A 61 9.80 -20.17 21.31
C ASP A 61 8.59 -21.01 21.77
N THR A 62 8.34 -21.04 23.08
CA THR A 62 7.20 -21.73 23.70
C THR A 62 5.85 -21.04 23.46
N LEU A 63 5.86 -19.77 23.07
CA LEU A 63 4.63 -18.99 22.89
C LEU A 63 3.98 -19.22 21.53
N ALA A 64 2.66 -19.14 21.50
CA ALA A 64 1.92 -19.15 20.25
C ALA A 64 2.11 -17.83 19.47
N ASP A 65 2.23 -16.67 20.11
CA ASP A 65 2.40 -15.41 19.37
C ASP A 65 3.19 -14.38 20.18
N ALA A 66 2.54 -13.58 21.01
CA ALA A 66 3.15 -12.71 21.99
C ALA A 66 2.22 -12.58 23.21
N ARG A 67 2.75 -12.09 24.33
CA ARG A 67 2.00 -11.74 25.53
C ARG A 67 2.72 -10.66 26.33
N THR A 68 1.96 -9.89 27.09
CA THR A 68 2.48 -8.92 28.05
C THR A 68 2.44 -9.50 29.46
N ILE A 69 3.57 -9.45 30.17
CA ILE A 69 3.71 -9.90 31.56
C ILE A 69 4.44 -8.84 32.39
N VAL A 70 4.36 -8.97 33.73
CA VAL A 70 5.15 -8.18 34.66
C VAL A 70 6.24 -9.04 35.28
N VAL A 71 7.49 -8.59 35.20
CA VAL A 71 8.65 -9.21 35.84
C VAL A 71 9.38 -8.13 36.63
N ASP A 72 9.63 -8.36 37.92
CA ASP A 72 10.34 -7.41 38.80
C ASP A 72 9.80 -5.96 38.72
N ASN A 73 8.47 -5.82 38.73
CA ASN A 73 7.76 -4.54 38.61
C ASN A 73 8.03 -3.78 37.30
N ARG A 74 8.43 -4.49 36.24
CA ARG A 74 8.63 -3.96 34.88
C ARG A 74 7.75 -4.72 33.89
N LEU A 75 7.25 -3.99 32.88
CA LEU A 75 6.50 -4.59 31.78
C LEU A 75 7.45 -5.26 30.79
N VAL A 76 7.17 -6.52 30.48
CA VAL A 76 7.90 -7.33 29.52
C VAL A 76 6.91 -7.88 28.48
N ILE A 77 7.21 -7.70 27.21
CA ILE A 77 6.51 -8.37 26.12
C ILE A 77 7.33 -9.58 25.71
N GLU A 78 6.79 -10.77 25.95
CA GLU A 78 7.35 -12.00 25.43
C GLU A 78 6.77 -12.30 24.04
N TYR A 79 7.60 -12.71 23.08
CA TYR A 79 7.15 -12.96 21.70
C TYR A 79 7.83 -14.16 21.05
N ASN A 80 7.12 -14.82 20.13
CA ASN A 80 7.65 -15.92 19.34
C ASN A 80 8.36 -15.40 18.07
N PRO A 81 9.70 -15.48 17.99
CA PRO A 81 10.46 -14.97 16.86
C PRO A 81 10.27 -15.79 15.57
N ALA A 82 9.72 -17.01 15.65
CA ALA A 82 9.47 -17.87 14.49
C ALA A 82 8.23 -17.47 13.68
N ARG A 83 7.48 -16.43 14.11
CA ARG A 83 6.31 -15.96 13.39
C ARG A 83 6.70 -15.16 12.14
N PRO A 84 5.89 -15.23 11.06
CA PRO A 84 6.11 -14.39 9.88
C PRO A 84 6.21 -12.92 10.27
N ARG A 85 7.14 -12.17 9.67
CA ARG A 85 7.48 -10.78 10.06
C ARG A 85 6.27 -9.87 10.29
N GLY A 86 5.35 -9.79 9.33
CA GLY A 86 4.14 -8.97 9.48
C GLY A 86 3.21 -9.42 10.62
N ARG A 87 3.15 -10.72 10.95
CA ARG A 87 2.40 -11.24 12.10
C ARG A 87 3.10 -10.86 13.40
N LEU A 88 4.41 -11.05 13.47
CA LEU A 88 5.22 -10.66 14.63
C LEU A 88 5.09 -9.16 14.92
N ARG A 89 5.19 -8.31 13.89
CA ARG A 89 5.02 -6.84 14.02
C ARG A 89 3.66 -6.45 14.57
N PHE A 90 2.59 -7.06 14.05
CA PHE A 90 1.25 -6.82 14.58
C PHE A 90 1.12 -7.27 16.03
N SER A 91 1.61 -8.47 16.37
CA SER A 91 1.60 -8.97 17.74
C SER A 91 2.36 -8.04 18.69
N LEU A 92 3.55 -7.58 18.33
CA LEU A 92 4.30 -6.63 19.16
C LEU A 92 3.57 -5.29 19.32
N ALA A 93 2.96 -4.75 18.25
CA ALA A 93 2.21 -3.50 18.33
C ALA A 93 0.95 -3.64 19.19
N HIS A 94 0.31 -4.80 19.14
CA HIS A 94 -0.85 -5.16 19.94
C HIS A 94 -0.49 -5.31 21.42
N GLU A 95 0.59 -6.02 21.75
CA GLU A 95 1.08 -6.12 23.13
C GLU A 95 1.56 -4.76 23.65
N LEU A 96 2.20 -3.94 22.81
CA LEU A 96 2.54 -2.57 23.19
C LEU A 96 1.28 -1.75 23.52
N ALA A 97 0.17 -1.95 22.81
CA ALA A 97 -1.11 -1.33 23.17
C ALA A 97 -1.61 -1.78 24.54
N HIS A 98 -1.49 -3.06 24.88
CA HIS A 98 -1.85 -3.59 26.19
C HIS A 98 -1.12 -2.88 27.33
N THR A 99 0.15 -2.51 27.14
CA THR A 99 0.94 -1.79 28.17
C THR A 99 0.37 -0.44 28.57
N THR A 100 -0.55 0.13 27.77
CA THR A 100 -1.16 1.44 28.03
C THR A 100 -2.40 1.38 28.92
N PHE A 101 -2.91 0.19 29.22
CA PHE A 101 -4.03 0.01 30.14
C PHE A 101 -3.55 0.08 31.60
N PRO A 102 -4.26 0.80 32.47
CA PRO A 102 -3.81 1.05 33.85
C PRO A 102 -3.74 -0.21 34.72
N ASP A 103 -4.55 -1.23 34.41
CA ASP A 103 -4.63 -2.50 35.14
C ASP A 103 -3.73 -3.60 34.54
N VAL A 104 -2.85 -3.26 33.60
CA VAL A 104 -1.97 -4.24 32.92
C VAL A 104 -1.08 -5.01 33.91
N ALA A 105 -0.77 -4.43 35.07
CA ALA A 105 0.02 -5.08 36.11
C ALA A 105 -0.77 -6.03 37.01
N GLU A 106 -2.11 -5.99 36.99
CA GLU A 106 -2.97 -6.74 37.90
C GLU A 106 -3.43 -8.09 37.32
N LYS A 107 -3.36 -8.28 36.00
CA LYS A 107 -3.72 -9.54 35.30
C LYS A 107 -2.69 -9.89 34.22
N ALA A 108 -2.12 -11.09 34.25
CA ALA A 108 -1.36 -11.62 33.12
C ALA A 108 -2.32 -11.92 31.96
N ARG A 109 -2.31 -11.10 30.90
CA ARG A 109 -3.22 -11.25 29.75
C ARG A 109 -2.63 -12.24 28.76
N TYR A 110 -3.32 -13.37 28.55
CA TYR A 110 -2.97 -14.33 27.51
C TYR A 110 -3.77 -14.00 26.26
N ARG A 111 -3.11 -13.84 25.12
CA ARG A 111 -3.79 -13.76 23.82
C ARG A 111 -4.72 -14.96 23.68
N THR A 112 -6.02 -14.71 23.59
CA THR A 112 -7.01 -15.75 23.30
C THR A 112 -6.64 -16.41 21.98
N ARG A 113 -6.42 -17.74 22.02
CA ARG A 113 -6.30 -18.52 20.79
C ARG A 113 -7.56 -18.25 19.98
N LEU A 114 -7.41 -17.91 18.69
CA LEU A 114 -8.45 -18.19 17.72
C LEU A 114 -8.77 -19.70 17.81
N GLY A 115 -9.82 -20.03 18.58
CA GLY A 115 -10.39 -21.37 18.75
C GLY A 115 -9.89 -22.22 19.94
N ALA A 116 -10.14 -21.83 21.19
CA ALA A 116 -10.08 -22.79 22.30
C ALA A 116 -11.07 -22.48 23.45
N ILE A 117 -12.07 -23.36 23.58
CA ILE A 117 -12.74 -23.85 24.79
C ILE A 117 -13.43 -22.79 25.68
N GLU A 118 -14.76 -22.90 25.75
CA GLU A 118 -15.75 -22.08 26.46
C GLU A 118 -15.54 -21.88 27.98
N GLU A 119 -14.44 -22.34 28.59
CA GLU A 119 -14.29 -22.35 30.06
C GLU A 119 -13.41 -21.24 30.66
N PHE A 120 -12.86 -20.31 29.86
CA PHE A 120 -12.08 -19.16 30.37
C PHE A 120 -12.38 -17.81 29.69
N ALA A 121 -13.54 -17.67 29.04
CA ALA A 121 -14.01 -16.39 28.53
C ALA A 121 -14.73 -15.63 29.67
N ASP A 122 -14.01 -14.80 30.42
CA ASP A 122 -14.66 -13.71 31.15
C ASP A 122 -15.23 -12.74 30.09
N ASP A 123 -16.55 -12.50 30.15
CA ASP A 123 -17.40 -11.86 29.11
C ASP A 123 -16.99 -10.43 28.66
N ASP A 124 -15.98 -9.80 29.27
CA ASP A 124 -15.59 -8.40 29.06
C ASP A 124 -14.16 -8.19 28.47
N ASP A 125 -13.38 -9.25 28.27
CA ASP A 125 -12.00 -9.14 27.74
C ASP A 125 -11.96 -8.73 26.26
N TRP A 126 -13.04 -8.97 25.51
CA TRP A 126 -13.13 -8.63 24.09
C TRP A 126 -13.07 -7.11 23.83
N GLU A 127 -13.56 -6.28 24.76
CA GLU A 127 -13.55 -4.82 24.59
C GLU A 127 -12.12 -4.27 24.63
N VAL A 128 -11.29 -4.83 25.53
CA VAL A 128 -9.86 -4.51 25.62
C VAL A 128 -9.15 -4.94 24.35
N GLU A 129 -9.36 -6.18 23.92
CA GLU A 129 -8.79 -6.75 22.69
C GLU A 129 -9.14 -5.91 21.45
N LEU A 130 -10.39 -5.42 21.39
CA LEU A 130 -10.83 -4.50 20.33
C LEU A 130 -10.00 -3.21 20.32
N LEU A 131 -9.84 -2.56 21.48
CA LEU A 131 -9.07 -1.31 21.59
C LEU A 131 -7.59 -1.54 21.27
N CYS A 132 -6.98 -2.64 21.73
CA CYS A 132 -5.61 -3.01 21.37
C CYS A 132 -5.44 -3.22 19.87
N ASN A 133 -6.41 -3.87 19.21
CA ASN A 133 -6.41 -4.04 17.76
C ASN A 133 -6.53 -2.71 17.01
N ILE A 134 -7.32 -1.76 17.54
CA ILE A 134 -7.40 -0.39 17.01
C ILE A 134 -6.03 0.28 17.12
N VAL A 135 -5.42 0.33 18.31
CA VAL A 135 -4.10 0.94 18.52
C VAL A 135 -3.04 0.34 17.60
N ALA A 136 -2.94 -0.99 17.53
CA ALA A 136 -1.96 -1.67 16.70
C ALA A 136 -2.15 -1.36 15.21
N SER A 137 -3.40 -1.34 14.74
CA SER A 137 -3.72 -1.03 13.34
C SER A 137 -3.39 0.42 13.00
N GLU A 138 -3.73 1.36 13.89
CA GLU A 138 -3.42 2.79 13.77
C GLU A 138 -1.92 3.08 13.80
N LEU A 139 -1.17 2.39 14.66
CA LEU A 139 0.27 2.53 14.77
C LEU A 139 0.97 2.03 13.49
N LEU A 140 0.53 0.88 12.96
CA LEU A 140 1.18 0.24 11.81
C LEU A 140 0.77 0.80 10.46
N MET A 141 -0.44 1.34 10.33
CA MET A 141 -1.00 1.81 9.06
C MET A 141 -1.80 3.11 9.23
N PRO A 142 -1.25 4.24 9.67
CA PRO A 142 -2.03 5.44 9.98
C PRO A 142 -2.84 5.97 8.77
N ASP A 143 -3.99 6.61 9.03
CA ASP A 143 -4.89 7.14 7.97
C ASP A 143 -4.17 8.06 6.98
N GLN A 144 -3.25 8.89 7.47
CA GLN A 144 -2.44 9.78 6.64
C GLN A 144 -1.60 9.02 5.60
N ALA A 145 -1.16 7.81 5.92
CA ALA A 145 -0.42 6.96 5.00
C ALA A 145 -1.36 6.24 4.00
N ILE A 146 -2.62 6.01 4.38
CA ILE A 146 -3.65 5.36 3.54
C ILE A 146 -4.23 6.31 2.51
N GLY A 147 -4.37 7.60 2.83
CA GLY A 147 -4.94 8.62 1.93
C GLY A 147 -4.49 8.52 0.47
N PRO A 148 -3.19 8.38 0.18
CA PRO A 148 -2.71 8.24 -1.19
C PRO A 148 -3.09 6.93 -1.91
N LEU A 149 -3.45 5.88 -1.18
CA LEU A 149 -3.94 4.63 -1.76
C LEU A 149 -5.42 4.72 -2.16
N VAL A 150 -6.20 5.56 -1.47
CA VAL A 150 -7.65 5.71 -1.72
C VAL A 150 -7.98 6.87 -2.66
N ASN A 151 -7.09 7.85 -2.76
CA ASN A 151 -7.23 9.04 -3.62
C ASN A 151 -6.74 8.84 -5.07
N VAL A 152 -6.58 7.58 -5.48
CA VAL A 152 -6.20 7.16 -6.83
C VAL A 152 -7.16 6.12 -7.35
N GLU A 153 -7.09 5.85 -8.65
CA GLU A 153 -7.66 4.64 -9.22
C GLU A 153 -7.08 3.42 -8.51
N THR A 154 -7.96 2.48 -8.15
CA THR A 154 -7.58 1.26 -7.45
C THR A 154 -6.54 0.51 -8.30
N ASP A 155 -5.41 0.12 -7.72
CA ASP A 155 -4.37 -0.65 -8.41
C ASP A 155 -3.83 -1.71 -7.45
N ILE A 156 -4.32 -2.94 -7.57
CA ILE A 156 -3.98 -4.03 -6.64
C ILE A 156 -2.48 -4.32 -6.63
N ASP A 157 -1.76 -4.13 -7.74
CA ASP A 157 -0.32 -4.37 -7.81
C ASP A 157 0.44 -3.33 -6.98
N PHE A 158 0.05 -2.06 -7.09
CA PHE A 158 0.58 -0.98 -6.28
C PHE A 158 0.24 -1.14 -4.79
N ILE A 159 -0.99 -1.54 -4.48
CA ILE A 159 -1.41 -1.84 -3.10
C ILE A 159 -0.57 -2.99 -2.54
N MET A 160 -0.28 -4.03 -3.34
CA MET A 160 0.56 -5.15 -2.92
C MET A 160 2.04 -4.77 -2.77
N GLU A 161 2.53 -3.83 -3.57
CA GLU A 161 3.86 -3.24 -3.37
C GLU A 161 3.93 -2.46 -2.06
N THR A 162 2.92 -1.62 -1.80
CA THR A 162 2.80 -0.84 -0.56
C THR A 162 2.73 -1.77 0.65
N ARG A 163 1.92 -2.85 0.57
CA ARG A 163 1.84 -3.91 1.58
C ARG A 163 3.21 -4.51 1.91
N ARG A 164 4.06 -4.76 0.91
CA ARG A 164 5.42 -5.29 1.12
C ARG A 164 6.31 -4.26 1.79
N ARG A 165 6.24 -3.00 1.36
CA ARG A 165 7.03 -1.89 1.89
C ARG A 165 6.71 -1.60 3.36
N TRP A 166 5.43 -1.64 3.71
CA TRP A 166 4.94 -1.38 5.06
C TRP A 166 5.03 -2.60 5.98
N ASP A 167 5.35 -3.78 5.42
CA ASP A 167 5.45 -5.07 6.13
C ASP A 167 4.20 -5.39 6.96
N VAL A 168 3.02 -5.27 6.34
CA VAL A 168 1.70 -5.54 6.93
C VAL A 168 1.01 -6.74 6.27
N SER A 169 -0.12 -7.21 6.80
CA SER A 169 -0.90 -8.27 6.15
C SER A 169 -1.73 -7.68 4.98
N THR A 170 -1.96 -8.49 3.94
CA THR A 170 -2.84 -8.11 2.82
C THR A 170 -4.25 -7.78 3.32
N GLU A 171 -4.79 -8.62 4.19
CA GLU A 171 -6.13 -8.47 4.75
C GLU A 171 -6.28 -7.15 5.51
N ALA A 172 -5.35 -6.83 6.41
CA ALA A 172 -5.41 -5.62 7.20
C ALA A 172 -5.32 -4.36 6.33
N LEU A 173 -4.44 -4.35 5.32
CA LEU A 173 -4.31 -3.21 4.41
C LEU A 173 -5.58 -3.02 3.57
N LEU A 174 -6.12 -4.09 2.98
CA LEU A 174 -7.30 -3.99 2.12
C LEU A 174 -8.56 -3.58 2.90
N ARG A 175 -8.76 -4.13 4.10
CA ARG A 175 -9.85 -3.73 4.98
C ARG A 175 -9.75 -2.25 5.36
N ARG A 176 -8.54 -1.78 5.67
CA ARG A 176 -8.31 -0.37 6.00
C ARG A 176 -8.53 0.54 4.80
N LEU A 177 -8.10 0.12 3.61
CA LEU A 177 -8.32 0.84 2.35
C LEU A 177 -9.81 1.03 2.08
N VAL A 178 -10.63 -0.03 2.19
CA VAL A 178 -12.08 0.08 1.98
C VAL A 178 -12.76 0.98 3.01
N ASN A 179 -12.35 0.88 4.29
CA ASN A 179 -12.90 1.74 5.35
C ASN A 179 -12.54 3.22 5.19
N ALA A 180 -11.32 3.53 4.76
CA ALA A 180 -10.84 4.89 4.59
C ALA A 180 -11.19 5.48 3.22
N SER A 181 -11.73 4.67 2.30
CA SER A 181 -12.05 5.13 0.95
C SER A 181 -13.18 6.15 0.97
N PRO A 182 -13.04 7.31 0.33
CA PRO A 182 -14.15 8.23 0.12
C PRO A 182 -15.05 7.78 -1.04
N ARG A 183 -14.60 6.82 -1.85
CA ARG A 183 -15.33 6.25 -2.99
C ARG A 183 -16.02 4.96 -2.56
N PRO A 184 -17.25 4.68 -3.02
CA PRO A 184 -17.91 3.40 -2.77
C PRO A 184 -17.09 2.20 -3.28
N MET A 185 -16.59 1.39 -2.36
CA MET A 185 -15.82 0.18 -2.65
C MET A 185 -16.33 -1.00 -1.82
N ALA A 186 -16.10 -2.21 -2.34
CA ALA A 186 -16.30 -3.45 -1.60
C ALA A 186 -15.03 -4.28 -1.58
N LEU A 187 -14.75 -4.92 -0.44
CA LEU A 187 -13.83 -6.03 -0.30
C LEU A 187 -14.65 -7.31 -0.11
N VAL A 188 -14.57 -8.21 -1.08
CA VAL A 188 -15.19 -9.54 -1.01
C VAL A 188 -14.10 -10.57 -0.79
N VAL A 189 -14.17 -11.31 0.31
CA VAL A 189 -13.22 -12.35 0.64
C VAL A 189 -13.85 -13.71 0.42
N THR A 190 -13.19 -14.57 -0.35
CA THR A 190 -13.71 -15.91 -0.66
C THR A 190 -12.68 -17.01 -0.44
N SER A 191 -13.14 -18.14 0.08
CA SER A 191 -12.40 -19.39 0.16
C SER A 191 -12.89 -20.38 -0.90
N ALA A 192 -12.11 -21.42 -1.18
CA ALA A 192 -12.57 -22.51 -2.05
C ALA A 192 -13.40 -23.49 -1.23
N ASP A 193 -14.59 -23.82 -1.70
CA ASP A 193 -15.33 -24.96 -1.16
C ASP A 193 -14.72 -26.30 -1.64
N LYS A 194 -15.28 -27.42 -1.18
CA LYS A 194 -14.81 -28.77 -1.55
C LYS A 194 -14.90 -29.07 -3.05
N ARG A 195 -15.68 -28.30 -3.81
CA ARG A 195 -15.89 -28.43 -5.25
C ARG A 195 -15.12 -27.38 -6.05
N GLY A 196 -14.33 -26.54 -5.39
CA GLY A 196 -13.56 -25.45 -6.01
C GLY A 196 -14.36 -24.18 -6.28
N ALA A 197 -15.63 -24.10 -5.87
CA ALA A 197 -16.46 -22.91 -6.00
C ALA A 197 -16.06 -21.84 -4.97
N SER A 198 -16.35 -20.58 -5.27
CA SER A 198 -16.09 -19.46 -4.37
C SER A 198 -17.15 -19.36 -3.30
N ARG A 199 -16.77 -19.70 -2.06
CA ARG A 199 -17.58 -19.48 -0.87
C ARG A 199 -17.20 -18.16 -0.24
N VAL A 200 -18.17 -17.29 0.03
CA VAL A 200 -17.97 -15.99 0.68
C VAL A 200 -17.59 -16.21 2.14
N ASP A 201 -16.42 -15.71 2.52
CA ASP A 201 -15.96 -15.68 3.90
C ASP A 201 -16.49 -14.41 4.60
N TYR A 202 -16.44 -13.26 3.96
CA TYR A 202 -17.14 -12.04 4.38
C TYR A 202 -17.12 -10.99 3.25
N VAL A 203 -17.96 -9.98 3.40
CA VAL A 203 -17.97 -8.77 2.59
C VAL A 203 -17.83 -7.57 3.50
N GLN A 204 -17.01 -6.61 3.09
CA GLN A 204 -16.88 -5.31 3.74
C GLN A 204 -17.09 -4.23 2.68
N VAL A 205 -17.92 -3.24 2.97
CA VAL A 205 -18.17 -2.09 2.09
C VAL A 205 -17.69 -0.80 2.75
N THR A 206 -17.42 0.22 1.94
CA THR A 206 -17.09 1.56 2.45
C THR A 206 -18.23 2.10 3.32
N PRO A 207 -17.94 2.74 4.48
CA PRO A 207 -18.95 3.33 5.36
C PRO A 207 -19.73 4.44 4.64
N SER A 208 -20.88 4.07 4.10
CA SER A 208 -21.90 4.92 3.49
C SER A 208 -23.20 4.14 3.65
N THR A 209 -24.33 4.83 3.82
CA THR A 209 -25.62 4.22 4.22
C THR A 209 -25.80 2.84 3.60
N GLU A 210 -25.74 1.80 4.45
CA GLU A 210 -25.49 0.40 4.08
C GLU A 210 -26.52 -0.16 3.07
N ASP A 211 -27.62 0.54 2.84
CA ASP A 211 -28.77 0.10 2.05
C ASP A 211 -28.67 0.32 0.53
N GLU A 212 -27.57 0.87 -0.02
CA GLU A 212 -27.51 1.27 -1.44
C GLU A 212 -26.61 0.41 -2.36
N TYR A 213 -25.92 -0.62 -1.85
CA TYR A 213 -24.87 -1.30 -2.62
C TYR A 213 -25.24 -2.68 -3.22
N PRO A 214 -24.92 -2.93 -4.51
CA PRO A 214 -25.22 -4.21 -5.19
C PRO A 214 -24.63 -5.46 -4.53
N VAL A 215 -23.55 -5.33 -3.76
CA VAL A 215 -22.84 -6.49 -3.16
C VAL A 215 -23.48 -7.02 -1.87
N ASN A 216 -24.52 -6.36 -1.36
CA ASN A 216 -25.17 -6.72 -0.09
C ASN A 216 -25.82 -8.11 -0.09
N GLY A 217 -26.15 -8.65 -1.28
CA GLY A 217 -26.66 -10.02 -1.41
C GLY A 217 -25.63 -11.13 -1.17
N TRP A 218 -24.33 -10.80 -1.09
CA TRP A 218 -23.26 -11.77 -0.90
C TRP A 218 -22.92 -11.93 0.59
N THR A 219 -23.68 -12.78 1.27
CA THR A 219 -23.55 -13.01 2.71
C THR A 219 -22.56 -14.12 3.05
N HIS A 220 -22.10 -14.16 4.31
CA HIS A 220 -21.21 -15.20 4.80
C HIS A 220 -21.76 -16.61 4.50
N GLY A 221 -20.91 -17.47 3.93
CA GLY A 221 -21.26 -18.84 3.58
C GLY A 221 -21.93 -19.00 2.21
N ALA A 222 -22.35 -17.91 1.55
CA ALA A 222 -22.91 -17.98 0.20
C ALA A 222 -21.90 -18.57 -0.79
N VAL A 223 -22.36 -19.50 -1.64
CA VAL A 223 -21.57 -20.04 -2.75
C VAL A 223 -21.90 -19.24 -3.99
N LEU A 224 -20.90 -18.51 -4.50
CA LEU A 224 -21.06 -17.68 -5.68
C LEU A 224 -21.17 -18.54 -6.94
N PRO A 225 -21.92 -18.09 -7.97
CA PRO A 225 -21.96 -18.75 -9.26
C PRO A 225 -20.56 -18.99 -9.85
N PRO A 226 -20.38 -20.05 -10.67
CA PRO A 226 -19.11 -20.26 -11.36
C PRO A 226 -18.67 -19.00 -12.11
N ARG A 227 -17.39 -18.62 -11.96
CA ARG A 227 -16.78 -17.42 -12.57
C ARG A 227 -17.30 -16.08 -12.06
N ALA A 228 -18.16 -16.02 -11.05
CA ALA A 228 -18.59 -14.75 -10.44
C ALA A 228 -17.41 -13.92 -9.92
N ILE A 229 -16.37 -14.59 -9.41
CA ILE A 229 -15.07 -13.98 -9.08
C ILE A 229 -13.98 -14.83 -9.71
N LYS A 230 -13.05 -14.18 -10.43
CA LYS A 230 -11.86 -14.84 -10.97
C LYS A 230 -10.90 -15.20 -9.84
N ARG A 231 -10.65 -16.49 -9.63
CA ARG A 231 -9.83 -16.97 -8.52
C ARG A 231 -8.33 -16.96 -8.84
N PRO A 232 -7.47 -16.62 -7.86
CA PRO A 232 -6.05 -16.83 -7.94
C PRO A 232 -5.71 -18.32 -7.76
N THR A 233 -4.65 -18.77 -8.41
CA THR A 233 -4.06 -20.12 -8.27
C THR A 233 -2.88 -20.15 -7.31
N ALA A 234 -2.32 -18.99 -6.95
CA ALA A 234 -1.20 -18.87 -6.02
C ALA A 234 -1.35 -17.69 -5.04
N VAL A 235 -0.71 -17.82 -3.87
CA VAL A 235 -0.59 -16.71 -2.91
C VAL A 235 0.26 -15.59 -3.53
N GLY A 236 -0.20 -14.35 -3.40
CA GLY A 236 0.43 -13.16 -3.96
C GLY A 236 0.11 -12.90 -5.43
N GLN A 237 -0.59 -13.82 -6.12
CA GLN A 237 -1.05 -13.57 -7.48
C GLN A 237 -2.13 -12.50 -7.49
N THR A 238 -1.93 -11.46 -8.30
CA THR A 238 -2.91 -10.42 -8.60
C THR A 238 -3.65 -10.74 -9.90
N LEU A 239 -4.94 -10.40 -9.96
CA LEU A 239 -5.80 -10.60 -11.12
C LEU A 239 -6.69 -9.39 -11.31
N ARG A 240 -6.93 -9.02 -12.57
CA ARG A 240 -7.95 -8.06 -12.97
C ARG A 240 -9.06 -8.80 -13.71
N SER A 241 -10.30 -8.48 -13.40
CA SER A 241 -11.50 -9.12 -13.98
C SER A 241 -12.69 -8.18 -13.92
N THR A 242 -13.74 -8.48 -14.67
CA THR A 242 -15.06 -7.92 -14.42
C THR A 242 -15.90 -8.91 -13.61
N VAL A 243 -16.79 -8.39 -12.77
CA VAL A 243 -17.73 -9.16 -11.96
C VAL A 243 -19.15 -8.68 -12.21
N MET A 244 -20.09 -9.61 -12.28
CA MET A 244 -21.51 -9.29 -12.42
C MET A 244 -22.14 -9.26 -11.04
N VAL A 245 -22.66 -8.10 -10.63
CA VAL A 245 -23.34 -7.90 -9.35
C VAL A 245 -24.68 -7.21 -9.64
N ASP A 246 -25.79 -7.86 -9.31
CA ASP A 246 -27.16 -7.40 -9.58
C ASP A 246 -27.38 -6.87 -11.01
N GLY A 247 -26.87 -7.60 -12.00
CA GLY A 247 -27.00 -7.24 -13.41
C GLY A 247 -26.07 -6.11 -13.89
N ARG A 248 -25.21 -5.57 -13.02
CA ARG A 248 -24.18 -4.58 -13.38
C ARG A 248 -22.81 -5.23 -13.55
N GLU A 249 -22.09 -4.84 -14.60
CA GLU A 249 -20.70 -5.23 -14.80
C GLU A 249 -19.77 -4.22 -14.10
N LEU A 250 -19.04 -4.70 -13.10
CA LEU A 250 -18.13 -3.90 -12.28
C LEU A 250 -16.69 -4.37 -12.43
N GLU A 251 -15.75 -3.45 -12.30
CA GLU A 251 -14.32 -3.79 -12.29
C GLU A 251 -13.93 -4.38 -10.94
N ALA A 252 -13.13 -5.45 -10.99
CA ALA A 252 -12.67 -6.16 -9.83
C ALA A 252 -11.18 -6.49 -9.91
N GLN A 253 -10.49 -6.29 -8.80
CA GLN A 253 -9.07 -6.58 -8.67
C GLN A 253 -8.85 -7.49 -7.48
N THR A 254 -8.29 -8.67 -7.75
CA THR A 254 -8.18 -9.77 -6.80
C THR A 254 -6.73 -10.05 -6.47
N VAL A 255 -6.46 -10.40 -5.22
CA VAL A 255 -5.17 -10.97 -4.79
C VAL A 255 -5.36 -12.29 -4.05
N GLY A 256 -4.47 -13.25 -4.33
CA GLY A 256 -4.40 -14.52 -3.60
C GLY A 256 -3.74 -14.36 -2.22
N VAL A 257 -4.40 -14.87 -1.18
CA VAL A 257 -3.86 -14.91 0.19
C VAL A 257 -3.85 -16.34 0.73
N PRO A 258 -3.10 -16.64 1.80
CA PRO A 258 -3.00 -18.00 2.33
C PRO A 258 -4.37 -18.66 2.56
N ALA A 259 -4.43 -19.94 2.20
CA ALA A 259 -5.57 -20.80 2.40
C ALA A 259 -5.89 -20.99 3.89
N PHE A 260 -7.12 -21.40 4.19
CA PHE A 260 -7.41 -21.96 5.51
C PHE A 260 -6.63 -23.27 5.71
N PRO A 261 -6.28 -23.63 6.96
CA PRO A 261 -5.67 -24.92 7.26
C PRO A 261 -6.46 -26.07 6.62
N GLY A 262 -5.76 -26.95 5.89
CA GLY A 262 -6.36 -28.10 5.21
C GLY A 262 -6.96 -27.81 3.83
N SER A 263 -6.99 -26.56 3.36
CA SER A 263 -7.41 -26.24 1.98
C SER A 263 -6.21 -26.12 1.03
N PRO A 264 -6.23 -26.76 -0.16
CA PRO A 264 -5.14 -26.66 -1.13
C PRO A 264 -5.19 -25.38 -1.97
N HIS A 265 -6.28 -24.60 -1.90
CA HIS A 265 -6.50 -23.44 -2.75
C HIS A 265 -6.38 -22.14 -1.96
N PRO A 266 -5.71 -21.10 -2.52
CA PRO A 266 -5.64 -19.82 -1.85
C PRO A 266 -7.04 -19.21 -1.69
N ARG A 267 -7.18 -18.41 -0.63
CA ARG A 267 -8.32 -17.49 -0.52
C ARG A 267 -8.11 -16.34 -1.50
N ALA A 268 -9.21 -15.75 -1.97
CA ALA A 268 -9.20 -14.59 -2.83
C ALA A 268 -9.72 -13.37 -2.05
N MET A 269 -8.99 -12.27 -2.12
CA MET A 269 -9.44 -10.97 -1.63
C MET A 269 -9.66 -10.06 -2.84
N THR A 270 -10.92 -9.74 -3.11
CA THR A 270 -11.35 -9.02 -4.31
C THR A 270 -11.86 -7.64 -3.93
N LEU A 271 -11.16 -6.60 -4.40
CA LEU A 271 -11.65 -5.22 -4.38
C LEU A 271 -12.58 -5.01 -5.57
N ILE A 272 -13.73 -4.38 -5.35
CA ILE A 272 -14.72 -4.02 -6.36
C ILE A 272 -15.01 -2.52 -6.20
N ASP A 273 -14.81 -1.75 -7.25
CA ASP A 273 -15.26 -0.36 -7.30
C ASP A 273 -16.77 -0.35 -7.62
N LEU A 274 -17.59 0.06 -6.65
CA LEU A 274 -19.07 -0.03 -6.74
C LEU A 274 -19.70 1.06 -7.60
N VAL A 275 -18.93 2.13 -7.85
CA VAL A 275 -19.23 3.20 -8.79
C VAL A 275 -18.01 3.34 -9.69
N ARG A 276 -18.19 3.36 -11.02
CA ARG A 276 -17.08 3.73 -11.93
C ARG A 276 -16.57 5.09 -11.46
N PRO A 277 -15.32 5.19 -10.98
CA PRO A 277 -14.82 6.48 -10.56
C PRO A 277 -14.86 7.40 -11.78
N ALA A 278 -15.49 8.57 -11.64
CA ALA A 278 -15.07 9.68 -12.48
C ALA A 278 -13.57 9.85 -12.19
N PRO A 279 -12.71 9.93 -13.21
CA PRO A 279 -11.28 10.07 -12.96
C PRO A 279 -11.08 11.28 -12.04
N LEU A 280 -10.48 11.05 -10.87
CA LEU A 280 -10.18 12.08 -9.86
C LEU A 280 -9.41 13.25 -10.48
N ASN A 281 -8.73 12.99 -11.61
CA ASN A 281 -8.24 14.00 -12.53
C ASN A 281 -8.44 13.49 -13.98
N PRO A 282 -9.17 14.19 -14.87
CA PRO A 282 -9.41 13.74 -16.24
C PRO A 282 -8.13 13.65 -17.09
N HIS A 283 -7.02 14.22 -16.62
CA HIS A 283 -5.74 14.22 -17.33
C HIS A 283 -4.74 13.20 -16.80
N ILE A 284 -5.07 12.40 -15.78
CA ILE A 284 -4.17 11.33 -15.30
C ILE A 284 -4.88 9.98 -15.37
N THR A 285 -4.28 9.07 -16.14
CA THR A 285 -4.73 7.69 -16.31
C THR A 285 -3.70 6.73 -15.71
N TYR A 286 -4.15 5.70 -15.00
CA TYR A 286 -3.26 4.67 -14.46
C TYR A 286 -3.39 3.38 -15.25
N VAL A 287 -2.26 2.78 -15.63
CA VAL A 287 -2.21 1.56 -16.43
C VAL A 287 -1.28 0.56 -15.77
N THR A 288 -1.73 -0.69 -15.66
CA THR A 288 -0.82 -1.80 -15.34
C THR A 288 -0.34 -2.43 -16.63
N GLY A 289 0.95 -2.29 -16.88
CA GLY A 289 1.57 -2.67 -18.14
C GLY A 289 3.02 -2.21 -18.23
N ASP A 290 3.71 -2.71 -19.25
CA ASP A 290 5.02 -2.16 -19.60
C ASP A 290 4.87 -0.71 -20.06
N LEU A 291 5.84 0.16 -19.74
CA LEU A 291 5.86 1.57 -20.13
C LEU A 291 5.64 1.75 -21.65
N LEU A 292 6.06 0.77 -22.45
CA LEU A 292 5.95 0.76 -23.90
C LEU A 292 4.55 0.33 -24.42
N MET A 293 3.61 -0.02 -23.55
CA MET A 293 2.23 -0.32 -23.93
C MET A 293 1.45 0.97 -24.21
N ILE A 294 1.61 1.50 -25.42
CA ILE A 294 0.98 2.75 -25.88
C ILE A 294 -0.14 2.47 -26.90
N PRO A 295 -1.38 2.95 -26.68
CA PRO A 295 -2.50 2.80 -27.61
C PRO A 295 -2.14 3.22 -29.04
N GLU A 296 -2.61 2.47 -30.05
CA GLU A 296 -2.33 2.77 -31.46
C GLU A 296 -2.86 4.11 -31.95
N THR A 297 -3.78 4.73 -31.21
CA THR A 297 -4.34 6.04 -31.51
C THR A 297 -3.37 7.18 -31.16
N GLU A 298 -2.41 6.96 -30.28
CA GLU A 298 -1.49 8.00 -29.80
C GLU A 298 -0.33 8.22 -30.78
N ARG A 299 -0.30 9.40 -31.40
CA ARG A 299 0.66 9.76 -32.45
C ARG A 299 1.89 10.49 -31.93
N ASN A 300 1.74 11.32 -30.90
CA ASN A 300 2.83 12.07 -30.26
C ASN A 300 2.96 11.60 -28.82
N VAL A 301 4.05 10.92 -28.50
CA VAL A 301 4.27 10.26 -27.21
C VAL A 301 5.56 10.78 -26.60
N LEU A 302 5.52 11.18 -25.34
CA LEU A 302 6.69 11.60 -24.57
C LEU A 302 6.87 10.71 -23.35
N PHE A 303 7.92 9.89 -23.33
CA PHE A 303 8.26 9.09 -22.15
C PHE A 303 9.10 9.91 -21.17
N ALA A 304 8.61 10.18 -19.96
CA ALA A 304 9.42 10.83 -18.93
C ALA A 304 9.91 9.81 -17.88
N HIS A 305 11.19 9.86 -17.56
CA HIS A 305 11.81 9.00 -16.53
C HIS A 305 12.86 9.77 -15.73
N VAL A 306 13.16 9.29 -14.52
CA VAL A 306 14.15 9.93 -13.64
C VAL A 306 15.54 9.34 -13.88
N VAL A 307 16.53 10.23 -13.99
CA VAL A 307 17.96 9.91 -14.04
C VAL A 307 18.72 10.55 -12.89
N SER A 308 19.92 10.03 -12.63
CA SER A 308 20.81 10.50 -11.56
C SER A 308 21.69 11.65 -12.01
N ASN A 309 21.88 12.64 -11.13
CA ASN A 309 22.86 13.71 -11.28
C ASN A 309 24.33 13.23 -11.32
N ARG A 310 24.60 11.93 -11.10
CA ARG A 310 25.96 11.36 -11.15
C ARG A 310 26.19 10.38 -12.30
N SER A 311 25.16 10.10 -13.12
CA SER A 311 25.26 9.10 -14.18
C SER A 311 25.25 9.73 -15.57
N ARG A 312 26.30 9.43 -16.35
CA ARG A 312 26.43 9.78 -17.77
C ARG A 312 25.74 8.81 -18.73
N GLY A 313 25.03 7.81 -18.18
CA GLY A 313 24.27 6.85 -18.95
C GLY A 313 22.95 6.49 -18.26
N TRP A 314 22.04 5.90 -19.03
CA TRP A 314 20.80 5.36 -18.48
C TRP A 314 21.03 4.10 -17.64
N SER A 315 20.13 3.86 -16.69
CA SER A 315 20.15 2.66 -15.87
C SER A 315 19.94 1.40 -16.72
N ARG A 316 20.65 0.33 -16.38
CA ARG A 316 20.47 -1.01 -16.98
C ARG A 316 19.24 -1.75 -16.45
N TYR A 317 18.45 -1.12 -15.58
CA TYR A 317 17.27 -1.69 -14.94
C TYR A 317 16.05 -0.78 -15.09
N GLY A 318 14.86 -1.36 -14.98
CA GLY A 318 13.59 -0.64 -14.94
C GLY A 318 13.24 0.06 -16.26
N ALA A 319 12.50 1.18 -16.15
CA ALA A 319 12.00 1.95 -17.29
C ALA A 319 13.10 2.40 -18.26
N ALA A 320 14.24 2.87 -17.73
CA ALA A 320 15.37 3.29 -18.56
C ALA A 320 15.91 2.17 -19.44
N SER A 321 15.96 0.93 -18.92
CA SER A 321 16.37 -0.24 -19.70
C SER A 321 15.32 -0.66 -20.73
N ALA A 322 14.03 -0.55 -20.41
CA ALA A 322 12.97 -0.82 -21.36
C ALA A 322 13.02 0.15 -22.55
N LEU A 323 13.16 1.44 -22.26
CA LEU A 323 13.34 2.49 -23.26
C LEU A 323 14.60 2.29 -24.10
N ALA A 324 15.75 2.00 -23.47
CA ALA A 324 17.00 1.77 -24.19
C ALA A 324 16.93 0.60 -25.18
N ARG A 325 16.19 -0.46 -24.84
CA ARG A 325 16.00 -1.62 -25.71
C ARG A 325 15.03 -1.34 -26.86
N ALA A 326 13.99 -0.54 -26.61
CA ALA A 326 13.01 -0.19 -27.64
C ALA A 326 13.52 0.90 -28.59
N PHE A 327 14.36 1.81 -28.10
CA PHE A 327 14.86 2.97 -28.83
C PHE A 327 16.39 3.11 -28.64
N PRO A 328 17.20 2.31 -29.36
CA PRO A 328 18.65 2.20 -29.11
C PRO A 328 19.47 3.48 -29.34
N GLU A 329 18.95 4.44 -30.11
CA GLU A 329 19.65 5.69 -30.43
C GLU A 329 19.58 6.73 -29.28
N LEU A 330 18.49 6.70 -28.49
CA LEU A 330 18.23 7.71 -27.45
C LEU A 330 19.22 7.67 -26.26
N PRO A 331 19.68 6.49 -25.77
CA PRO A 331 20.76 6.43 -24.79
C PRO A 331 22.06 7.09 -25.26
N GLY A 332 22.36 7.00 -26.57
CA GLY A 332 23.53 7.63 -27.19
C GLY A 332 23.43 9.15 -27.13
N ALA A 333 22.27 9.70 -27.50
CA ALA A 333 21.99 11.14 -27.41
C ALA A 333 22.14 11.66 -25.97
N TYR A 334 21.54 10.97 -24.98
CA TYR A 334 21.68 11.34 -23.57
C TYR A 334 23.14 11.32 -23.11
N ARG A 335 23.91 10.29 -23.52
CA ARG A 335 25.32 10.19 -23.17
C ARG A 335 26.12 11.36 -23.75
N GLY A 336 25.92 11.69 -25.02
CA GLY A 336 26.55 12.85 -25.66
C GLY A 336 26.23 14.15 -24.93
N TRP A 337 24.94 14.38 -24.62
CA TRP A 337 24.49 15.52 -23.85
C TRP A 337 25.16 15.61 -22.46
N SER A 338 25.22 14.49 -21.72
CA SER A 338 25.81 14.46 -20.38
C SER A 338 27.33 14.64 -20.34
N ILE A 339 28.01 14.44 -21.48
CA ILE A 339 29.46 14.63 -21.62
C ILE A 339 29.78 16.05 -22.08
N ALA A 340 28.90 16.66 -22.90
CA ALA A 340 29.10 17.98 -23.47
C ALA A 340 29.21 19.08 -22.40
N ASP A 341 28.46 18.97 -21.30
CA ASP A 341 28.53 19.89 -20.17
C ASP A 341 28.19 19.14 -18.86
N ALA A 342 28.96 19.38 -17.80
CA ALA A 342 28.68 18.82 -16.48
C ALA A 342 27.44 19.48 -15.83
N GLU A 343 27.16 20.74 -16.15
CA GLU A 343 25.99 21.47 -15.64
C GLU A 343 24.68 20.86 -16.15
N HIS A 344 24.69 20.12 -17.25
CA HIS A 344 23.54 19.36 -17.72
C HIS A 344 23.03 18.37 -16.66
N LEU A 345 23.90 17.79 -15.84
CA LEU A 345 23.51 16.86 -14.77
C LEU A 345 23.11 17.56 -13.46
N LYS A 346 22.89 18.87 -13.47
CA LYS A 346 22.32 19.59 -12.33
C LYS A 346 20.88 19.12 -12.07
N LEU A 347 20.54 18.96 -10.78
CA LEU A 347 19.19 18.61 -10.35
C LEU A 347 18.17 19.62 -10.88
N GLY A 348 17.09 19.13 -11.48
CA GLY A 348 16.03 19.91 -12.11
C GLY A 348 16.12 19.97 -13.63
N ASN A 349 17.30 19.69 -14.21
CA ASN A 349 17.46 19.71 -15.66
C ASN A 349 16.75 18.53 -16.33
N VAL A 350 16.43 18.71 -17.61
CA VAL A 350 15.81 17.69 -18.44
C VAL A 350 16.54 17.61 -19.77
N HIS A 351 16.89 16.38 -20.15
CA HIS A 351 17.33 16.09 -21.51
C HIS A 351 16.16 15.58 -22.33
N PHE A 352 15.88 16.25 -23.44
CA PHE A 352 14.90 15.83 -24.44
C PHE A 352 15.61 15.24 -25.64
N ALA A 353 15.15 14.07 -26.10
CA ALA A 353 15.52 13.52 -27.38
C ALA A 353 14.28 12.90 -28.02
N SER A 354 14.15 13.04 -29.33
CA SER A 354 13.04 12.45 -30.10
C SER A 354 13.54 11.65 -31.28
N GLN A 355 12.73 10.68 -31.69
CA GLN A 355 12.87 9.97 -32.94
C GLN A 355 11.50 9.63 -33.51
N ARG A 356 11.41 9.60 -34.83
CA ARG A 356 10.24 9.07 -35.52
C ARG A 356 10.28 7.55 -35.49
N SER A 357 9.20 6.90 -35.05
CA SER A 357 9.05 5.44 -35.09
C SER A 357 7.74 5.09 -35.76
N ARG A 358 7.82 4.42 -36.92
CA ARG A 358 6.66 4.11 -37.77
C ARG A 358 5.85 5.39 -38.08
N ASN A 359 4.60 5.46 -37.60
CA ASN A 359 3.66 6.56 -37.76
C ASN A 359 3.52 7.42 -36.49
N ARG A 360 4.51 7.39 -35.59
CA ARG A 360 4.51 8.12 -34.32
C ARG A 360 5.77 8.96 -34.14
N GLU A 361 5.62 10.09 -33.48
CA GLU A 361 6.73 10.85 -32.90
C GLU A 361 6.95 10.37 -31.47
N ILE A 362 8.14 9.84 -31.20
CA ILE A 362 8.51 9.31 -29.88
C ILE A 362 9.57 10.22 -29.26
N GLY A 363 9.21 10.90 -28.19
CA GLY A 363 10.12 11.66 -27.34
C GLY A 363 10.49 10.91 -26.06
N VAL A 364 11.66 11.20 -25.52
CA VAL A 364 12.06 10.84 -24.16
C VAL A 364 12.54 12.08 -23.42
N ALA A 365 12.01 12.29 -22.21
CA ALA A 365 12.47 13.27 -21.24
C ALA A 365 13.22 12.57 -20.11
N SER A 366 14.53 12.76 -20.03
CA SER A 366 15.37 12.27 -18.94
C SER A 366 15.50 13.35 -17.87
N VAL A 367 14.72 13.23 -16.79
CA VAL A 367 14.61 14.23 -15.73
C VAL A 367 15.66 13.97 -14.64
N VAL A 368 16.57 14.92 -14.45
CA VAL A 368 17.63 14.81 -13.44
C VAL A 368 17.08 15.15 -12.06
N ALA A 369 16.55 14.15 -11.36
CA ALA A 369 15.91 14.36 -10.05
C ALA A 369 16.38 13.38 -8.96
N GLN A 370 17.35 12.51 -9.27
CA GLN A 370 17.92 11.58 -8.30
C GLN A 370 19.34 12.00 -7.90
N ASP A 371 19.59 12.11 -6.59
CA ASP A 371 20.92 12.41 -6.05
C ASP A 371 21.75 11.14 -5.82
N GLY A 372 22.74 10.93 -6.69
CA GLY A 372 23.58 9.74 -6.72
C GLY A 372 22.86 8.45 -7.14
N TYR A 373 23.53 7.31 -6.97
CA TYR A 373 23.02 5.96 -7.26
C TYR A 373 23.72 4.94 -6.34
N GLY A 374 23.20 3.71 -6.25
CA GLY A 374 23.79 2.62 -5.45
C GLY A 374 22.97 2.25 -4.20
N PRO A 375 23.32 1.13 -3.52
CA PRO A 375 22.60 0.65 -2.35
C PRO A 375 22.64 1.67 -1.20
N GLY A 376 21.50 1.94 -0.58
CA GLY A 376 21.37 2.85 0.57
C GLY A 376 19.91 3.00 0.98
N GLU A 377 19.65 3.17 2.28
CA GLU A 377 18.30 3.25 2.87
C GLU A 377 17.64 4.63 2.72
N SER A 378 18.39 5.66 2.33
CA SER A 378 17.88 7.03 2.21
C SER A 378 17.17 7.30 0.87
N VAL A 379 16.06 8.03 0.91
CA VAL A 379 15.37 8.55 -0.29
C VAL A 379 16.33 9.44 -1.10
N ARG A 380 16.61 9.04 -2.34
CA ARG A 380 17.51 9.75 -3.28
C ARG A 380 16.76 10.68 -4.22
N LEU A 381 15.45 10.52 -4.35
CA LEU A 381 14.62 11.43 -5.10
C LEU A 381 14.64 12.82 -4.44
N ARG A 382 14.78 13.87 -5.25
CA ARG A 382 14.68 15.26 -4.82
C ARG A 382 13.39 15.83 -5.40
N TYR A 383 12.39 16.05 -4.54
CA TYR A 383 11.06 16.48 -4.94
C TYR A 383 11.05 17.83 -5.67
N ASP A 384 11.83 18.79 -5.20
CA ASP A 384 11.92 20.10 -5.85
C ASP A 384 12.53 20.00 -7.25
N ALA A 385 13.57 19.18 -7.41
CA ALA A 385 14.18 18.90 -8.71
C ALA A 385 13.19 18.18 -9.65
N LEU A 386 12.43 17.23 -9.13
CA LEU A 386 11.39 16.55 -9.90
C LEU A 386 10.31 17.53 -10.36
N ARG A 387 9.86 18.43 -9.48
CA ARG A 387 8.86 19.47 -9.81
C ARG A 387 9.37 20.36 -10.94
N VAL A 388 10.56 20.95 -10.79
CA VAL A 388 11.18 21.80 -11.82
C VAL A 388 11.31 21.05 -13.15
N GLY A 389 11.80 19.81 -13.10
CA GLY A 389 11.92 19.00 -14.31
C GLY A 389 10.57 18.70 -14.97
N LEU A 390 9.53 18.39 -14.20
CA LEU A 390 8.20 18.13 -14.74
C LEU A 390 7.50 19.38 -15.29
N GLU A 391 7.84 20.58 -14.81
CA GLU A 391 7.39 21.84 -15.40
C GLU A 391 8.00 22.06 -16.80
N LEU A 392 9.27 21.69 -16.99
CA LEU A 392 9.92 21.70 -18.30
C LEU A 392 9.31 20.63 -19.23
N VAL A 393 9.05 19.43 -18.70
CA VAL A 393 8.35 18.36 -19.46
C VAL A 393 6.96 18.81 -19.88
N ALA A 394 6.22 19.50 -19.01
CA ALA A 394 4.89 20.01 -19.35
C ALA A 394 4.94 21.03 -20.49
N SER A 395 5.93 21.91 -20.48
CA SER A 395 6.13 22.91 -21.53
C SER A 395 6.45 22.26 -22.87
N HIS A 396 7.39 21.29 -22.87
CA HIS A 396 7.73 20.53 -24.07
C HIS A 396 6.54 19.71 -24.61
N ALA A 397 5.79 19.05 -23.72
CA ALA A 397 4.62 18.27 -24.11
C ALA A 397 3.49 19.13 -24.69
N ALA A 398 3.30 20.35 -24.16
CA ALA A 398 2.35 21.32 -24.71
C ALA A 398 2.74 21.74 -26.14
N GLU A 399 4.03 22.06 -26.35
CA GLU A 399 4.56 22.46 -27.66
C GLU A 399 4.44 21.34 -28.71
N SER A 400 4.72 20.09 -28.33
CA SER A 400 4.65 18.95 -29.23
C SER A 400 3.26 18.31 -29.35
N GLY A 401 2.29 18.75 -28.54
CA GLY A 401 1.00 18.08 -28.38
C GLY A 401 1.12 16.61 -27.97
N ALA A 402 2.12 16.29 -27.13
CA ALA A 402 2.42 14.91 -26.77
C ALA A 402 1.64 14.47 -25.52
N ILE A 403 1.25 13.19 -25.51
CA ILE A 403 0.77 12.51 -24.30
C ILE A 403 2.00 12.03 -23.53
N VAL A 404 2.03 12.31 -22.22
CA VAL A 404 3.18 11.99 -21.38
C VAL A 404 2.97 10.62 -20.74
N HIS A 405 3.88 9.68 -21.00
CA HIS A 405 3.89 8.39 -20.34
C HIS A 405 5.01 8.34 -19.32
N VAL A 406 4.68 8.00 -18.09
CA VAL A 406 5.64 7.87 -17.00
C VAL A 406 5.52 6.48 -16.39
N PRO A 407 6.61 5.87 -15.93
CA PRO A 407 6.47 4.77 -14.97
C PRO A 407 5.89 5.33 -13.66
N ARG A 408 5.78 4.52 -12.60
CA ARG A 408 5.78 5.03 -11.21
C ARG A 408 7.12 5.75 -10.91
N ILE A 409 7.31 6.89 -11.56
CA ILE A 409 8.53 7.68 -11.71
C ILE A 409 9.06 8.05 -10.33
N GLY A 410 10.36 7.89 -10.11
CA GLY A 410 11.00 8.21 -8.83
C GLY A 410 10.65 7.30 -7.65
N ALA A 411 9.58 6.48 -7.71
CA ALA A 411 9.16 5.58 -6.63
C ALA A 411 9.89 4.23 -6.61
N GLY A 412 10.62 3.89 -7.69
CA GLY A 412 11.47 2.69 -7.77
C GLY A 412 12.83 2.90 -7.09
N GLN A 413 13.90 2.97 -7.89
CA GLN A 413 15.28 3.05 -7.39
C GLN A 413 15.61 4.31 -6.57
N ALA A 414 14.88 5.41 -6.79
CA ALA A 414 15.11 6.66 -6.06
C ALA A 414 14.40 6.71 -4.70
N GLY A 415 13.53 5.72 -4.39
CA GLY A 415 12.87 5.56 -3.10
C GLY A 415 11.80 6.60 -2.77
N GLY A 416 11.32 7.36 -3.77
CA GLY A 416 10.33 8.41 -3.55
C GLY A 416 8.97 7.89 -3.08
N ARG A 417 8.37 8.63 -2.16
CA ARG A 417 6.95 8.56 -1.79
C ARG A 417 6.06 8.94 -2.97
N TRP A 418 5.30 7.97 -3.49
CA TRP A 418 4.46 8.14 -4.68
C TRP A 418 3.37 9.18 -4.49
N ASP A 419 2.81 9.25 -3.28
CA ASP A 419 1.80 10.23 -2.92
C ASP A 419 2.22 11.68 -3.13
N VAL A 420 3.48 11.98 -2.81
CA VAL A 420 4.07 13.31 -3.06
C VAL A 420 4.32 13.50 -4.57
N ILE A 421 4.80 12.46 -5.25
CA ILE A 421 5.09 12.51 -6.70
C ILE A 421 3.82 12.75 -7.50
N GLU A 422 2.73 12.12 -7.11
CA GLU A 422 1.44 12.28 -7.77
C GLU A 422 0.88 13.68 -7.60
N VAL A 423 1.01 14.28 -6.40
CA VAL A 423 0.69 15.70 -6.21
C VAL A 423 1.52 16.53 -7.18
N ILE A 424 2.83 16.30 -7.27
CA ILE A 424 3.69 17.02 -8.23
C ILE A 424 3.19 16.84 -9.67
N LEU A 425 2.90 15.61 -10.13
CA LEU A 425 2.36 15.34 -11.47
C LEU A 425 1.05 16.10 -11.72
N LYS A 426 0.14 16.11 -10.73
CA LYS A 426 -1.12 16.85 -10.79
C LYS A 426 -0.88 18.35 -10.94
N GLU A 427 0.05 18.91 -10.15
CA GLU A 427 0.35 20.33 -10.12
C GLU A 427 1.11 20.83 -11.37
N THR A 428 2.01 20.01 -11.92
CA THR A 428 2.90 20.43 -13.02
C THR A 428 2.35 20.09 -14.41
N LEU A 429 1.79 18.89 -14.59
CA LEU A 429 1.32 18.40 -15.90
C LEU A 429 -0.19 18.54 -16.03
N ALA A 430 -0.95 17.92 -15.13
CA ALA A 430 -2.40 17.80 -15.28
C ALA A 430 -3.12 19.16 -15.17
N ARG A 431 -2.69 20.05 -14.26
CA ARG A 431 -3.21 21.43 -14.17
C ARG A 431 -3.00 22.24 -15.45
N ARG A 432 -2.05 21.86 -16.30
CA ARG A 432 -1.78 22.49 -17.60
C ARG A 432 -2.51 21.78 -18.77
N GLY A 433 -3.41 20.85 -18.48
CA GLY A 433 -4.17 20.09 -19.48
C GLY A 433 -3.37 19.02 -20.21
N ILE A 434 -2.16 18.68 -19.74
CA ILE A 434 -1.34 17.62 -20.32
C ILE A 434 -1.86 16.27 -19.86
N ASN A 435 -2.22 15.42 -20.82
CA ASN A 435 -2.63 14.04 -20.53
C ASN A 435 -1.40 13.21 -20.13
N VAL A 436 -1.51 12.53 -18.99
CA VAL A 436 -0.47 11.72 -18.39
C VAL A 436 -0.97 10.29 -18.18
N THR A 437 -0.20 9.32 -18.63
CA THR A 437 -0.43 7.90 -18.37
C THR A 437 0.67 7.36 -17.46
N VAL A 438 0.30 6.92 -16.26
CA VAL A 438 1.20 6.34 -15.26
C VAL A 438 1.18 4.82 -15.39
N HIS A 439 2.35 4.22 -15.65
CA HIS A 439 2.50 2.78 -15.82
C HIS A 439 3.08 2.10 -14.58
N THR A 440 2.40 1.06 -14.10
CA THR A 440 2.86 0.13 -13.07
C THR A 440 3.16 -1.22 -13.71
N LEU A 441 4.40 -1.75 -13.56
CA LEU A 441 4.69 -3.12 -14.00
C LEU A 441 3.92 -4.13 -13.13
N PRO A 442 3.36 -5.21 -13.69
CA PRO A 442 2.74 -6.27 -12.90
C PRO A 442 3.76 -6.88 -11.93
N ALA A 443 3.33 -7.22 -10.72
CA ALA A 443 4.18 -7.95 -9.79
C ALA A 443 4.61 -9.28 -10.43
N ARG A 444 5.92 -9.48 -10.64
CA ARG A 444 6.44 -10.81 -11.00
C ARG A 444 6.14 -11.74 -9.83
N GLY A 445 5.27 -12.73 -10.05
CA GLY A 445 5.12 -13.84 -9.13
C GLY A 445 6.50 -14.43 -8.83
N GLN A 446 6.82 -14.58 -7.55
CA GLN A 446 8.07 -15.20 -7.15
C GLN A 446 8.07 -16.63 -7.70
N ALA A 447 8.84 -16.87 -8.77
CA ALA A 447 9.36 -18.21 -9.00
C ALA A 447 10.29 -18.49 -7.82
N LYS A 448 9.90 -19.46 -6.98
CA LYS A 448 10.76 -19.99 -5.93
C LYS A 448 12.11 -20.36 -6.56
N THR A 449 13.19 -19.81 -6.03
CA THR A 449 14.51 -20.44 -6.09
C THR A 449 14.78 -21.05 -4.73
#